data_AF-A0A965TDN9-F1
#
_entry.id   AF-A0A965TDN9-F1
#
_cell.length_a   1.000
_cell.length_b   1.000
_cell.length_c   1.000
_cell.angle_alpha   90.00
_cell.angle_beta   90.00
_cell.angle_gamma   90.00
#
_symmetry.space_group_name_H-M   'P 1'
#
loop_
_entity.id
_entity.type
_entity.pdbx_description
1 polymer ?
#
loop_
_entity_poly.entity_id
_entity_poly.type
_entity_poly.pdbx_seq_one_letter_code
_entity_poly.pdbx_strand_id
1 'polypeptide(L)'
;MTAYELMIKTNHHLIKGGGLTESHKSNITGQLLAAKNTPEQARRFYIGVKFPENTDGDGRKMYPIFFIPLYNANNDGNKLKTVLDQTPKTHILSANMYELEILRLLYLFVPDNADVKLMVEKTLARLKTTCFGYMEDGVGECFDTSLVVLRFLAKVAPNDIDWIKSRIDNFNRHYGDKKRPSFCRWYYWLCLSELPFELAKPEIKKYKPEMLNWLTNKSCVMNSEHDKTIHPVLICMLRNIIAKCPEYAYIKDRQPYVSGKDGRLHFDMSKETK
;
A
#
# COMPACT_ATOMS: atom_id res chain seq x y z
N MET A 1 -14.15 1.07 15.76
CA MET A 1 -13.39 1.21 14.50
C MET A 1 -13.07 -0.19 14.03
N THR A 2 -13.35 -0.52 12.76
CA THR A 2 -12.99 -1.83 12.20
C THR A 2 -11.48 -1.92 11.97
N ALA A 3 -10.94 -3.13 11.85
CA ALA A 3 -9.52 -3.31 11.52
C ALA A 3 -9.14 -2.68 10.17
N TYR A 4 -10.08 -2.66 9.21
CA TYR A 4 -9.89 -1.96 7.94
C TYR A 4 -9.74 -0.44 8.12
N GLU A 5 -10.67 0.20 8.84
CA GLU A 5 -10.61 1.64 9.11
C GLU A 5 -9.34 2.00 9.88
N LEU A 6 -8.95 1.16 10.85
CA LEU A 6 -7.73 1.33 11.63
C LEU A 6 -6.48 1.23 10.74
N MET A 7 -6.45 0.23 9.85
CA MET A 7 -5.37 0.04 8.88
C MET A 7 -5.24 1.25 7.94
N ILE A 8 -6.34 1.76 7.39
CA ILE A 8 -6.34 2.93 6.50
C ILE A 8 -5.86 4.18 7.23
N LYS A 9 -6.44 4.49 8.40
CA LYS A 9 -6.07 5.67 9.19
C LYS A 9 -4.61 5.65 9.62
N THR A 10 -4.12 4.47 10.04
CA THR A 10 -2.71 4.30 10.42
C THR A 10 -1.78 4.51 9.23
N ASN A 11 -2.10 3.94 8.07
CA ASN A 11 -1.36 4.17 6.83
C ASN A 11 -1.30 5.66 6.48
N HIS A 12 -2.44 6.36 6.46
CA HIS A 12 -2.51 7.78 6.13
C HIS A 12 -1.73 8.64 7.11
N HIS A 13 -1.80 8.33 8.41
CA HIS A 13 -1.03 9.04 9.44
C HIS A 13 0.48 8.92 9.18
N LEU A 14 0.97 7.70 8.95
CA LEU A 14 2.38 7.44 8.68
C LEU A 14 2.86 8.09 7.37
N ILE A 15 2.08 8.01 6.29
CA ILE A 15 2.43 8.64 5.00
C ILE A 15 2.58 10.16 5.16
N LYS A 16 1.73 10.79 5.95
CA LYS A 16 1.81 12.24 6.25
C LYS A 16 3.00 12.61 7.14
N GLY A 17 3.78 11.65 7.62
CA GLY A 17 4.92 11.86 8.52
C GLY A 17 4.51 11.95 9.99
N GLY A 18 3.31 11.48 10.34
CA GLY A 18 2.84 11.46 11.71
C GLY A 18 3.61 10.46 12.57
N GLY A 19 4.17 10.93 13.68
CA GLY A 19 4.78 10.07 14.70
C GLY A 19 3.72 9.30 15.51
N LEU A 20 4.07 8.13 16.00
CA LEU A 20 3.25 7.34 16.93
C LEU A 20 4.08 7.04 18.19
N THR A 21 3.49 7.27 19.35
CA THR A 21 4.07 6.86 20.64
C THR A 21 4.03 5.34 20.76
N GLU A 22 4.84 4.76 21.65
CA GLU A 22 4.81 3.31 21.91
C GLU A 22 3.45 2.83 22.41
N SER A 23 2.74 3.64 23.21
CA SER A 23 1.37 3.35 23.64
C SER A 23 0.40 3.28 22.45
N HIS A 24 0.49 4.23 21.50
CA HIS A 24 -0.32 4.16 20.28
C HIS A 24 0.01 2.95 19.43
N LYS A 25 1.30 2.63 19.23
CA LYS A 25 1.73 1.43 18.49
C LYS A 25 1.20 0.16 19.15
N SER A 26 1.33 0.03 20.48
CA SER A 26 0.84 -1.11 21.24
C SER A 26 -0.67 -1.29 21.10
N ASN A 27 -1.44 -0.21 21.22
CA ASN A 27 -2.90 -0.23 21.06
C ASN A 27 -3.31 -0.65 19.63
N ILE A 28 -2.68 -0.07 18.60
CA ILE A 28 -2.95 -0.43 17.20
C ILE A 28 -2.62 -1.90 16.96
N THR A 29 -1.45 -2.37 17.42
CA THR A 29 -1.03 -3.77 17.32
C THR A 29 -2.04 -4.70 17.98
N GLY A 30 -2.47 -4.41 19.21
CA GLY A 30 -3.45 -5.22 19.94
C GLY A 30 -4.78 -5.34 19.18
N GLN A 31 -5.30 -4.22 18.66
CA GLN A 31 -6.55 -4.23 17.87
C GLN A 31 -6.42 -4.99 16.54
N LEU A 32 -5.30 -4.83 15.83
CA LEU A 32 -5.06 -5.54 14.58
C LEU A 32 -4.89 -7.05 14.80
N LEU A 33 -4.13 -7.47 15.82
CA LEU A 33 -3.98 -8.89 16.17
C LEU A 33 -5.30 -9.53 16.59
N ALA A 34 -6.14 -8.81 17.33
CA ALA A 34 -7.47 -9.29 17.72
C ALA A 34 -8.41 -9.50 16.52
N ALA A 35 -8.14 -8.89 15.37
CA ALA A 35 -8.93 -9.04 14.15
C ALA A 35 -8.51 -10.24 13.28
N LYS A 36 -7.54 -11.05 13.73
CA LYS A 36 -7.09 -12.25 13.03
C LYS A 36 -8.22 -13.25 12.87
N ASN A 37 -8.36 -13.82 11.67
CA ASN A 37 -9.39 -14.80 11.38
C ASN A 37 -9.05 -16.18 11.92
N THR A 38 -10.10 -16.92 12.29
CA THR A 38 -9.98 -18.35 12.56
C THR A 38 -9.93 -19.15 11.24
N PRO A 39 -9.39 -20.38 11.24
CA PRO A 39 -9.40 -21.26 10.07
C PRO A 39 -10.80 -21.46 9.47
N GLU A 40 -11.84 -21.53 10.30
CA GLU A 40 -13.23 -21.69 9.88
C GLU A 40 -13.75 -20.45 9.14
N GLN A 41 -13.41 -19.25 9.63
CA GLN A 41 -13.75 -18.00 8.94
C GLN A 41 -13.05 -17.90 7.58
N ALA A 42 -11.78 -18.30 7.52
CA ALA A 42 -11.04 -18.36 6.27
C ALA A 42 -11.68 -19.32 5.26
N ARG A 43 -12.03 -20.53 5.70
CA ARG A 43 -12.71 -21.52 4.86
C ARG A 43 -14.04 -21.02 4.31
N ARG A 44 -14.83 -20.29 5.10
CA ARG A 44 -16.11 -19.70 4.62
C ARG A 44 -15.87 -18.71 3.48
N PHE A 45 -14.86 -17.86 3.59
CA PHE A 45 -14.50 -16.92 2.52
C PHE A 45 -14.05 -17.68 1.27
N TYR A 46 -13.17 -18.68 1.41
CA TYR A 46 -12.67 -19.51 0.32
C TYR A 46 -13.80 -20.19 -0.47
N ILE A 47 -14.79 -20.76 0.24
CA ILE A 47 -16.00 -21.31 -0.36
C ILE A 47 -16.77 -20.21 -1.12
N GLY A 48 -16.95 -19.04 -0.50
CA GLY A 48 -17.65 -17.90 -1.10
C GLY A 48 -17.05 -17.43 -2.42
N VAL A 49 -15.72 -17.41 -2.52
CA VAL A 49 -15.00 -17.05 -3.75
C VAL A 49 -14.80 -18.23 -4.72
N LYS A 50 -15.38 -19.40 -4.44
CA LYS A 50 -15.30 -20.65 -5.24
C LYS A 50 -13.92 -21.30 -5.30
N PHE A 51 -13.13 -21.17 -4.24
CA PHE A 51 -11.82 -21.83 -4.07
C PHE A 51 -11.72 -22.47 -2.69
N PRO A 52 -12.50 -23.53 -2.36
CA PRO A 52 -12.68 -24.04 -0.99
C PRO A 52 -11.37 -24.39 -0.27
N GLU A 53 -10.37 -24.89 -1.00
CA GLU A 53 -9.05 -25.25 -0.46
C GLU A 53 -7.99 -24.15 -0.68
N ASN A 54 -8.42 -22.93 -1.01
CA ASN A 54 -7.57 -21.81 -1.41
C ASN A 54 -6.48 -22.25 -2.41
N THR A 55 -6.88 -23.04 -3.40
CA THR A 55 -5.97 -23.61 -4.40
C THR A 55 -6.68 -23.52 -5.74
N ASP A 56 -6.06 -22.89 -6.75
CA ASP A 56 -6.57 -22.85 -8.11
C ASP A 56 -6.18 -24.11 -8.92
N GLY A 57 -6.58 -24.17 -10.19
CA GLY A 57 -6.27 -25.31 -11.08
C GLY A 57 -4.78 -25.54 -11.31
N ASP A 58 -3.94 -24.53 -11.07
CA ASP A 58 -2.49 -24.58 -11.20
C ASP A 58 -1.80 -24.81 -9.84
N GLY A 59 -2.56 -25.09 -8.78
CA GLY A 59 -2.02 -25.31 -7.44
C GLY A 59 -1.69 -24.03 -6.66
N ARG A 60 -2.07 -22.85 -7.17
CA ARG A 60 -1.72 -21.55 -6.57
C ARG A 60 -2.64 -21.18 -5.42
N LYS A 61 -2.07 -20.58 -4.38
CA LYS A 61 -2.81 -20.14 -3.19
C LYS A 61 -3.13 -18.65 -3.24
N MET A 62 -4.22 -18.31 -3.92
CA MET A 62 -4.52 -16.95 -4.37
C MET A 62 -5.05 -15.99 -3.28
N TYR A 63 -5.60 -16.51 -2.19
CA TYR A 63 -6.26 -15.70 -1.15
C TYR A 63 -5.50 -15.65 0.18
N PRO A 64 -5.72 -14.60 1.00
CA PRO A 64 -5.14 -14.45 2.33
C PRO A 64 -5.35 -15.63 3.27
N ILE A 65 -4.50 -15.73 4.31
CA ILE A 65 -4.53 -16.78 5.32
C ILE A 65 -5.04 -16.25 6.68
N PHE A 66 -4.60 -15.05 7.09
CA PHE A 66 -4.77 -14.58 8.47
C PHE A 66 -5.75 -13.43 8.64
N PHE A 67 -5.82 -12.55 7.66
CA PHE A 67 -6.72 -11.40 7.68
C PHE A 67 -7.52 -11.39 6.40
N ILE A 68 -8.79 -11.74 6.52
CA ILE A 68 -9.72 -11.95 5.44
C ILE A 68 -10.91 -11.03 5.70
N PRO A 69 -11.29 -10.18 4.73
CA PRO A 69 -12.46 -9.33 4.89
C PRO A 69 -13.71 -10.20 5.08
N LEU A 70 -14.62 -9.78 5.96
CA LEU A 70 -15.87 -10.51 6.21
C LEU A 70 -16.63 -10.71 4.89
N TYR A 71 -16.80 -11.97 4.50
CA TYR A 71 -17.62 -12.35 3.35
C TYR A 71 -19.08 -12.40 3.77
N ASN A 72 -19.75 -11.26 3.78
CA ASN A 72 -21.15 -11.21 4.18
C ASN A 72 -22.04 -11.09 2.94
N ALA A 73 -22.96 -12.04 2.79
CA ALA A 73 -24.13 -11.91 1.91
C ALA A 73 -24.99 -10.68 2.26
N ASN A 74 -24.84 -10.13 3.47
CA ASN A 74 -25.60 -9.00 4.02
C ASN A 74 -24.83 -7.66 4.00
N ASN A 75 -23.71 -7.57 3.28
CA ASN A 75 -22.92 -6.33 3.16
C ASN A 75 -22.71 -5.94 1.68
N ASP A 76 -23.72 -6.26 0.85
CA ASP A 76 -23.81 -6.01 -0.60
C ASP A 76 -22.56 -6.41 -1.42
N GLY A 77 -21.72 -7.31 -0.91
CA GLY A 77 -20.48 -7.70 -1.60
C GLY A 77 -19.46 -6.55 -1.75
N ASN A 78 -19.53 -5.51 -0.91
CA ASN A 78 -18.68 -4.34 -1.04
C ASN A 78 -17.21 -4.67 -0.75
N LYS A 79 -16.37 -4.50 -1.77
CA LYS A 79 -14.91 -4.72 -1.69
C LYS A 79 -14.27 -3.55 -0.94
N LEU A 80 -13.40 -3.87 0.00
CA LEU A 80 -12.62 -2.88 0.73
C LEU A 80 -11.70 -2.13 -0.24
N LYS A 81 -11.71 -0.80 -0.16
CA LYS A 81 -10.88 0.08 -0.99
C LYS A 81 -9.42 0.08 -0.52
N THR A 82 -8.49 0.34 -1.44
CA THR A 82 -7.05 0.39 -1.09
C THR A 82 -6.70 1.63 -0.26
N VAL A 83 -5.44 1.71 0.20
CA VAL A 83 -4.91 2.88 0.92
C VAL A 83 -5.09 4.20 0.17
N LEU A 84 -5.17 4.16 -1.16
CA LEU A 84 -5.39 5.34 -2.01
C LEU A 84 -6.84 5.42 -2.56
N ASP A 85 -7.79 4.80 -1.87
CA ASP A 85 -9.23 4.80 -2.17
C ASP A 85 -9.61 4.18 -3.53
N GLN A 86 -8.74 3.35 -4.12
CA GLN A 86 -9.11 2.57 -5.30
C GLN A 86 -10.12 1.49 -4.91
N THR A 87 -11.27 1.44 -5.59
CA THR A 87 -12.25 0.37 -5.45
C THR A 87 -11.82 -0.86 -6.26
N PRO A 88 -11.53 -2.00 -5.62
CA PRO A 88 -11.20 -3.23 -6.33
C PRO A 88 -12.39 -3.76 -7.13
N LYS A 89 -12.11 -4.39 -8.26
CA LYS A 89 -13.06 -5.11 -9.12
C LYS A 89 -13.20 -6.58 -8.71
N THR A 90 -12.19 -7.17 -8.09
CA THR A 90 -12.15 -8.58 -7.66
C THR A 90 -11.82 -8.71 -6.18
N HIS A 91 -12.08 -9.89 -5.62
CA HIS A 91 -11.67 -10.23 -4.25
C HIS A 91 -10.16 -10.47 -4.12
N ILE A 92 -9.44 -10.73 -5.22
CA ILE A 92 -7.99 -10.96 -5.18
C ILE A 92 -7.28 -9.71 -4.65
N LEU A 93 -7.49 -8.55 -5.29
CA LEU A 93 -6.89 -7.31 -4.84
C LEU A 93 -7.42 -6.88 -3.47
N SER A 94 -8.74 -6.91 -3.28
CA SER A 94 -9.35 -6.44 -2.03
C SER A 94 -8.87 -7.23 -0.80
N ALA A 95 -8.86 -8.57 -0.90
CA ALA A 95 -8.47 -9.42 0.23
C ALA A 95 -6.95 -9.40 0.45
N ASN A 96 -6.12 -9.49 -0.60
CA ASN A 96 -4.67 -9.42 -0.43
C ASN A 96 -4.22 -8.04 0.07
N MET A 97 -4.82 -6.94 -0.39
CA MET A 97 -4.54 -5.61 0.18
C MET A 97 -4.86 -5.55 1.67
N TYR A 98 -6.01 -6.08 2.09
CA TYR A 98 -6.41 -6.10 3.49
C TYR A 98 -5.38 -6.84 4.36
N GLU A 99 -4.96 -8.04 3.97
CA GLU A 99 -3.98 -8.81 4.74
C GLU A 99 -2.59 -8.19 4.72
N LEU A 100 -2.08 -7.86 3.54
CA LEU A 100 -0.70 -7.44 3.38
C LEU A 100 -0.46 -6.08 4.04
N GLU A 101 -1.43 -5.15 3.99
CA GLU A 101 -1.30 -3.87 4.70
C GLU A 101 -1.38 -4.02 6.22
N ILE A 102 -2.20 -4.93 6.75
CA ILE A 102 -2.23 -5.23 8.18
C ILE A 102 -0.91 -5.85 8.63
N LEU A 103 -0.42 -6.88 7.92
CA LEU A 103 0.85 -7.53 8.27
C LEU A 103 2.03 -6.57 8.14
N ARG A 104 2.03 -5.67 7.14
CA ARG A 104 3.04 -4.62 6.99
C ARG A 104 3.10 -3.71 8.22
N LEU A 105 1.94 -3.27 8.73
CA LEU A 105 1.85 -2.43 9.93
C LEU A 105 2.26 -3.20 11.20
N LEU A 106 1.82 -4.44 11.36
CA LEU A 106 2.22 -5.29 12.48
C LEU A 106 3.73 -5.48 12.52
N TYR A 107 4.35 -5.82 11.38
CA TYR A 107 5.79 -5.97 11.28
C TYR A 107 6.54 -4.63 11.48
N LEU A 108 5.93 -3.50 11.11
CA LEU A 108 6.49 -2.18 11.38
C LEU A 108 6.53 -1.84 12.87
N PHE A 109 5.52 -2.25 13.65
CA PHE A 109 5.41 -1.87 15.06
C PHE A 109 6.01 -2.89 16.02
N VAL A 110 5.93 -4.18 15.70
CA VAL A 110 6.40 -5.27 16.56
C VAL A 110 7.16 -6.33 15.74
N PRO A 111 8.29 -5.96 15.09
CA PRO A 111 9.01 -6.85 14.18
C PRO A 111 9.49 -8.14 14.85
N ASP A 112 9.74 -8.12 16.17
CA ASP A 112 10.23 -9.25 16.94
C ASP A 112 9.16 -10.15 17.56
N ASN A 113 7.89 -9.80 17.40
CA ASN A 113 6.80 -10.65 17.88
C ASN A 113 6.75 -11.97 17.09
N ALA A 114 6.79 -13.10 17.80
CA ALA A 114 6.86 -14.44 17.20
C ALA A 114 5.65 -14.77 16.30
N ASP A 115 4.44 -14.38 16.72
CA ASP A 115 3.23 -14.61 15.92
C ASP A 115 3.26 -13.79 14.63
N VAL A 116 3.72 -12.53 14.69
CA VAL A 116 3.87 -11.67 13.52
C VAL A 116 4.91 -12.24 12.56
N LYS A 117 6.06 -12.69 13.04
CA LYS A 117 7.10 -13.37 12.22
C LYS A 117 6.52 -14.59 11.52
N LEU A 118 5.84 -15.47 12.25
CA LEU A 118 5.21 -16.68 11.68
C LEU A 118 4.16 -16.34 10.61
N MET A 119 3.33 -15.32 10.84
CA MET A 119 2.34 -14.89 9.85
C MET A 119 3.00 -14.33 8.59
N VAL A 120 4.05 -13.52 8.74
CA VAL A 120 4.84 -12.99 7.61
C VAL A 120 5.48 -14.12 6.81
N GLU A 121 6.14 -15.08 7.46
CA GLU A 121 6.78 -16.22 6.80
C GLU A 121 5.79 -17.05 5.98
N LYS A 122 4.64 -17.41 6.58
CA LYS A 122 3.58 -18.15 5.89
C LYS A 122 2.99 -17.38 4.72
N THR A 123 2.82 -16.06 4.88
CA THR A 123 2.33 -15.20 3.80
C THR A 123 3.35 -15.09 2.67
N LEU A 124 4.65 -14.93 2.95
CA LEU A 124 5.71 -14.92 1.93
C LEU A 124 5.75 -16.24 1.16
N ALA A 125 5.69 -17.38 1.86
CA ALA A 125 5.63 -18.69 1.24
C ALA A 125 4.41 -18.83 0.31
N ARG A 126 3.25 -18.32 0.73
CA ARG A 126 2.04 -18.27 -0.11
C ARG A 126 2.25 -17.42 -1.36
N LEU A 127 2.75 -16.19 -1.19
CA LEU A 127 2.94 -15.24 -2.29
C LEU A 127 3.89 -15.78 -3.38
N LYS A 128 4.85 -16.64 -3.02
CA LYS A 128 5.69 -17.35 -4.00
C LYS A 128 4.92 -18.27 -4.94
N THR A 129 3.70 -18.65 -4.59
CA THR A 129 2.84 -19.51 -5.43
C THR A 129 1.91 -18.73 -6.37
N THR A 130 1.77 -17.40 -6.24
CA THR A 130 0.71 -16.66 -6.94
C THR A 130 1.19 -15.94 -8.20
N CYS A 131 0.25 -15.67 -9.14
CA CYS A 131 0.48 -14.86 -10.35
C CYS A 131 1.12 -13.50 -10.02
N PHE A 132 0.54 -12.81 -9.03
CA PHE A 132 0.87 -11.44 -8.67
C PHE A 132 2.06 -11.35 -7.71
N GLY A 133 2.30 -12.43 -6.96
CA GLY A 133 3.30 -12.48 -5.91
C GLY A 133 4.69 -12.77 -6.46
N TYR A 134 4.83 -13.73 -7.38
CA TYR A 134 6.15 -14.18 -7.84
C TYR A 134 6.26 -14.40 -9.34
N MET A 135 5.17 -14.76 -10.02
CA MET A 135 5.18 -14.88 -11.48
C MET A 135 5.13 -13.49 -12.15
N GLU A 136 5.36 -13.45 -13.46
CA GLU A 136 5.21 -12.24 -14.27
C GLU A 136 3.78 -12.19 -14.81
N ASP A 137 2.90 -11.46 -14.14
CA ASP A 137 1.50 -11.29 -14.55
C ASP A 137 1.09 -9.81 -14.59
N GLY A 138 0.84 -9.31 -15.80
CA GLY A 138 0.30 -7.99 -16.09
C GLY A 138 -1.22 -7.93 -16.25
N VAL A 139 -1.93 -9.05 -16.10
CA VAL A 139 -3.35 -9.22 -16.41
C VAL A 139 -4.23 -8.82 -15.22
N GLY A 140 -5.39 -8.24 -15.55
CA GLY A 140 -6.42 -7.87 -14.58
C GLY A 140 -5.88 -7.16 -13.33
N GLU A 141 -6.37 -7.60 -12.18
CA GLU A 141 -5.93 -7.11 -10.87
C GLU A 141 -4.76 -7.90 -10.27
N CYS A 142 -4.23 -8.95 -10.95
CA CYS A 142 -2.92 -9.52 -10.56
C CYS A 142 -1.85 -8.40 -10.64
N PHE A 143 -1.95 -7.51 -11.64
CA PHE A 143 -1.07 -6.34 -11.74
C PHE A 143 -1.17 -5.41 -10.52
N ASP A 144 -2.36 -4.94 -10.16
CA ASP A 144 -2.55 -4.06 -8.99
C ASP A 144 -2.13 -4.75 -7.69
N THR A 145 -2.43 -6.04 -7.56
CA THR A 145 -2.04 -6.84 -6.38
C THR A 145 -0.53 -6.98 -6.27
N SER A 146 0.21 -7.03 -7.39
CA SER A 146 1.67 -7.07 -7.38
C SER A 146 2.30 -5.80 -6.79
N LEU A 147 1.62 -4.64 -6.88
CA LEU A 147 2.06 -3.40 -6.23
C LEU A 147 1.88 -3.46 -4.71
N VAL A 148 0.78 -4.04 -4.24
CA VAL A 148 0.56 -4.30 -2.81
C VAL A 148 1.65 -5.24 -2.29
N VAL A 149 1.99 -6.29 -3.04
CA VAL A 149 3.10 -7.20 -2.70
C VAL A 149 4.43 -6.46 -2.66
N LEU A 150 4.74 -5.60 -3.65
CA LEU A 150 5.96 -4.80 -3.65
C LEU A 150 6.10 -3.95 -2.38
N ARG A 151 5.03 -3.26 -1.98
CA ARG A 151 5.03 -2.44 -0.75
C ARG A 151 5.18 -3.30 0.51
N PHE A 152 4.59 -4.49 0.54
CA PHE A 152 4.77 -5.45 1.63
C PHE A 152 6.22 -5.92 1.73
N LEU A 153 6.81 -6.38 0.62
CA LEU A 153 8.20 -6.83 0.54
C LEU A 153 9.19 -5.75 0.97
N ALA A 154 8.96 -4.50 0.54
CA ALA A 154 9.78 -3.35 0.93
C ALA A 154 9.94 -3.23 2.46
N LYS A 155 8.95 -3.70 3.22
CA LYS A 155 9.01 -3.65 4.68
C LYS A 155 9.45 -4.95 5.35
N VAL A 156 8.94 -6.10 4.89
CA VAL A 156 9.14 -7.38 5.60
C VAL A 156 10.32 -8.21 5.09
N ALA A 157 10.77 -7.94 3.85
CA ALA A 157 11.88 -8.63 3.22
C ALA A 157 12.75 -7.64 2.41
N PRO A 158 13.24 -6.53 3.01
CA PRO A 158 13.98 -5.50 2.28
C PRO A 158 15.31 -6.00 1.68
N ASN A 159 15.80 -7.15 2.16
CA ASN A 159 17.03 -7.79 1.69
C ASN A 159 16.78 -8.82 0.56
N ASP A 160 15.53 -9.15 0.25
CA ASP A 160 15.19 -9.99 -0.92
C ASP A 160 15.14 -9.11 -2.18
N ILE A 161 16.33 -8.65 -2.56
CA ILE A 161 16.54 -7.67 -3.62
C ILE A 161 15.99 -8.16 -4.96
N ASP A 162 16.18 -9.44 -5.26
CA ASP A 162 15.76 -10.04 -6.52
C ASP A 162 14.24 -10.11 -6.61
N TRP A 163 13.56 -10.45 -5.51
CA TRP A 163 12.10 -10.45 -5.51
C TRP A 163 11.55 -9.03 -5.67
N ILE A 164 12.09 -8.05 -4.95
CA ILE A 164 11.69 -6.63 -5.09
C ILE A 164 11.89 -6.15 -6.53
N LYS A 165 13.08 -6.40 -7.12
CA LYS A 165 13.37 -6.04 -8.51
C LYS A 165 12.39 -6.68 -9.49
N SER A 166 12.07 -7.97 -9.32
CA SER A 166 11.11 -8.64 -10.19
C SER A 166 9.73 -7.96 -10.18
N ARG A 167 9.28 -7.40 -9.05
CA ARG A 167 8.01 -6.68 -8.96
C ARG A 167 8.08 -5.30 -9.62
N ILE A 168 9.21 -4.60 -9.50
CA ILE A 168 9.49 -3.35 -10.24
C ILE A 168 9.50 -3.60 -11.74
N ASP A 169 10.18 -4.65 -12.19
CA ASP A 169 10.26 -5.05 -13.59
C ASP A 169 8.88 -5.43 -14.13
N ASN A 170 8.07 -6.17 -13.35
CA ASN A 170 6.69 -6.48 -13.70
C ASN A 170 5.85 -5.20 -13.93
N PHE A 171 5.99 -4.19 -13.07
CA PHE A 171 5.34 -2.89 -13.29
C PHE A 171 5.82 -2.24 -14.59
N ASN A 172 7.13 -2.12 -14.76
CA ASN A 172 7.73 -1.45 -15.92
C ASN A 172 7.37 -2.12 -17.25
N ARG A 173 7.33 -3.46 -17.28
CA ARG A 173 6.96 -4.23 -18.46
C ARG A 173 5.49 -4.05 -18.83
N HIS A 174 4.59 -4.13 -17.85
CA HIS A 174 3.15 -4.25 -18.12
C HIS A 174 2.33 -2.98 -17.91
N TYR A 175 2.92 -1.91 -17.37
CA TYR A 175 2.18 -0.66 -17.13
C TYR A 175 1.65 -0.06 -18.43
N GLY A 176 2.42 -0.15 -19.53
CA GLY A 176 2.09 0.40 -20.84
C GLY A 176 1.17 -0.46 -21.72
N ASP A 177 1.02 -1.76 -21.42
CA ASP A 177 0.31 -2.72 -22.30
C ASP A 177 -1.16 -2.37 -22.57
N LYS A 178 -1.79 -1.62 -21.65
CA LYS A 178 -3.19 -1.21 -21.76
C LYS A 178 -3.42 0.10 -21.01
N LYS A 179 -4.50 0.81 -21.36
CA LYS A 179 -4.93 1.99 -20.62
C LYS A 179 -5.31 1.59 -19.19
N ARG A 180 -4.49 2.00 -18.21
CA ARG A 180 -4.70 1.72 -16.77
C ARG A 180 -5.23 2.96 -16.05
N PRO A 181 -6.04 2.79 -14.98
CA PRO A 181 -6.38 3.88 -14.09
C PRO A 181 -5.13 4.54 -13.50
N SER A 182 -5.22 5.84 -13.19
CA SER A 182 -4.13 6.59 -12.56
C SER A 182 -3.73 6.01 -11.19
N PHE A 183 -4.66 5.36 -10.49
CA PHE A 183 -4.44 4.74 -9.18
C PHE A 183 -3.24 3.78 -9.15
N CYS A 184 -3.02 2.98 -10.21
CA CYS A 184 -1.89 2.06 -10.26
C CYS A 184 -0.55 2.81 -10.20
N ARG A 185 -0.44 3.96 -10.88
CA ARG A 185 0.78 4.79 -10.86
C ARG A 185 0.98 5.41 -9.49
N TRP A 186 -0.08 5.95 -8.89
CA TRP A 186 -0.03 6.51 -7.55
C TRP A 186 0.37 5.46 -6.51
N TYR A 187 -0.15 4.24 -6.60
CA TYR A 187 0.25 3.15 -5.71
C TYR A 187 1.69 2.69 -5.93
N TYR A 188 2.16 2.68 -7.19
CA TYR A 188 3.56 2.42 -7.48
C TYR A 188 4.48 3.48 -6.87
N TRP A 189 4.14 4.76 -6.98
CA TRP A 189 4.86 5.83 -6.30
C TRP A 189 4.82 5.69 -4.77
N LEU A 190 3.71 5.21 -4.20
CA LEU A 190 3.66 4.86 -2.77
C LEU A 190 4.69 3.79 -2.41
N CYS A 191 4.87 2.76 -3.26
CA CYS A 191 5.93 1.77 -3.08
C CYS A 191 7.33 2.41 -3.11
N LEU A 192 7.60 3.29 -4.08
CA LEU A 192 8.88 4.01 -4.18
C LEU A 192 9.17 4.85 -2.93
N SER A 193 8.12 5.39 -2.28
CA SER A 193 8.25 6.16 -1.04
C SER A 193 8.73 5.31 0.14
N GLU A 194 8.53 4.00 0.11
CA GLU A 194 8.86 3.07 1.22
C GLU A 194 10.06 2.14 0.90
N LEU A 195 10.41 1.97 -0.38
CA LEU A 195 11.57 1.18 -0.78
C LEU A 195 12.92 1.75 -0.30
N PRO A 196 13.94 0.91 -0.06
CA PRO A 196 15.32 1.35 0.10
C PRO A 196 15.74 2.26 -1.07
N PHE A 197 16.43 3.37 -0.75
CA PHE A 197 16.72 4.40 -1.76
C PHE A 197 17.48 3.85 -2.96
N GLU A 198 18.46 2.96 -2.75
CA GLU A 198 19.25 2.39 -3.85
C GLU A 198 18.41 1.61 -4.86
N LEU A 199 17.35 0.92 -4.40
CA LEU A 199 16.43 0.21 -5.30
C LEU A 199 15.44 1.16 -5.98
N ALA A 200 14.98 2.18 -5.26
CA ALA A 200 14.00 3.13 -5.79
C ALA A 200 14.62 4.18 -6.73
N LYS A 201 15.92 4.47 -6.60
CA LYS A 201 16.60 5.59 -7.25
C LYS A 201 16.45 5.64 -8.78
N PRO A 202 16.57 4.54 -9.55
CA PRO A 202 16.35 4.57 -11.00
C PRO A 202 14.93 5.01 -11.36
N GLU A 203 13.94 4.49 -10.64
CA GLU A 203 12.52 4.79 -10.83
C GLU A 203 12.19 6.21 -10.39
N ILE A 204 12.74 6.66 -9.26
CA ILE A 204 12.60 8.05 -8.80
C ILE A 204 13.16 9.00 -9.86
N LYS A 205 14.35 8.74 -10.42
CA LYS A 205 14.91 9.58 -11.49
C LYS A 205 13.99 9.66 -12.71
N LYS A 206 13.40 8.54 -13.12
CA LYS A 206 12.46 8.46 -14.24
C LYS A 206 11.21 9.32 -14.03
N TYR A 207 10.61 9.27 -12.84
CA TYR A 207 9.36 9.98 -12.54
C TYR A 207 9.53 11.36 -11.88
N LYS A 208 10.76 11.72 -11.48
CA LYS A 208 11.06 12.97 -10.75
C LYS A 208 10.52 14.23 -11.42
N PRO A 209 10.62 14.45 -12.75
CA PRO A 209 10.05 15.64 -13.37
C PRO A 209 8.53 15.76 -13.16
N GLU A 210 7.80 14.65 -13.26
CA GLU A 210 6.35 14.60 -13.05
C GLU A 210 5.99 14.86 -11.59
N MET A 211 6.70 14.22 -10.65
CA MET A 211 6.50 14.40 -9.21
C MET A 211 6.80 15.84 -8.77
N LEU A 212 7.87 16.46 -9.28
CA LEU A 212 8.20 17.86 -9.01
C LEU A 212 7.16 18.81 -9.59
N ASN A 213 6.65 18.54 -10.80
CA ASN A 213 5.57 19.35 -11.36
C ASN A 213 4.32 19.32 -10.48
N TRP A 214 3.99 18.16 -9.90
CA TRP A 214 2.90 18.03 -8.92
C TRP A 214 3.15 18.84 -7.64
N LEU A 215 4.37 18.81 -7.10
CA LEU A 215 4.70 19.54 -5.87
C LEU A 215 4.83 21.05 -6.06
N THR A 216 5.27 21.52 -7.24
CA THR A 216 5.57 22.94 -7.48
C THR A 216 4.42 23.68 -8.17
N ASN A 217 3.78 23.07 -9.18
CA ASN A 217 2.91 23.77 -10.11
C ASN A 217 1.44 23.33 -10.02
N LYS A 218 1.14 22.27 -9.28
CA LYS A 218 -0.23 21.76 -9.13
C LYS A 218 -0.76 22.08 -7.74
N SER A 219 -2.07 22.18 -7.66
CA SER A 219 -2.82 22.28 -6.42
C SER A 219 -4.06 21.40 -6.51
N CYS A 220 -4.53 20.90 -5.37
CA CYS A 220 -5.66 19.97 -5.32
C CYS A 220 -6.91 20.66 -4.76
N VAL A 221 -8.09 20.33 -5.29
CA VAL A 221 -9.37 20.78 -4.72
C VAL A 221 -9.57 20.20 -3.33
N MET A 222 -10.31 20.89 -2.46
CA MET A 222 -10.58 20.43 -1.08
C MET A 222 -12.08 20.47 -0.76
N ASN A 223 -12.90 20.13 -1.76
CA ASN A 223 -14.35 20.38 -1.72
C ASN A 223 -15.12 19.25 -1.01
N SER A 224 -14.63 18.01 -1.08
CA SER A 224 -15.26 16.86 -0.44
C SER A 224 -14.43 16.29 0.71
N GLU A 225 -15.05 15.52 1.61
CA GLU A 225 -14.33 14.77 2.66
C GLU A 225 -13.35 13.75 2.08
N HIS A 226 -13.67 13.19 0.90
CA HIS A 226 -12.74 12.35 0.14
C HIS A 226 -11.50 13.14 -0.27
N ASP A 227 -11.66 14.32 -0.88
CA ASP A 227 -10.55 15.18 -1.31
C ASP A 227 -9.65 15.57 -0.12
N LYS A 228 -10.29 15.97 0.99
CA LYS A 228 -9.59 16.36 2.22
C LYS A 228 -8.82 15.21 2.85
N THR A 229 -9.24 13.97 2.60
CA THR A 229 -8.57 12.76 3.08
C THR A 229 -7.40 12.37 2.17
N ILE A 230 -7.64 12.29 0.85
CA ILE A 230 -6.70 11.68 -0.09
C ILE A 230 -5.64 12.66 -0.59
N HIS A 231 -5.98 13.91 -0.89
CA HIS A 231 -5.01 14.84 -1.47
C HIS A 231 -3.80 15.11 -0.56
N PRO A 232 -3.94 15.30 0.76
CA PRO A 232 -2.78 15.42 1.65
C PRO A 232 -1.90 14.17 1.65
N VAL A 233 -2.50 12.98 1.54
CA VAL A 233 -1.76 11.70 1.48
C VAL A 233 -0.94 11.63 0.19
N LEU A 234 -1.52 11.98 -0.96
CA LEU A 234 -0.81 11.98 -2.24
C LEU A 234 0.38 12.96 -2.24
N ILE A 235 0.17 14.18 -1.74
CA ILE A 235 1.24 15.19 -1.68
C ILE A 235 2.35 14.78 -0.70
N CYS A 236 2.00 14.28 0.48
CA CYS A 236 3.00 13.80 1.44
C CYS A 236 3.77 12.59 0.91
N MET A 237 3.11 11.70 0.17
CA MET A 237 3.78 10.59 -0.51
C MET A 237 4.82 11.10 -1.52
N LEU A 238 4.47 12.07 -2.37
CA LEU A 238 5.42 12.69 -3.30
C LEU A 238 6.59 13.36 -2.57
N ARG A 239 6.31 14.12 -1.50
CA ARG A 239 7.36 14.68 -0.62
C ARG A 239 8.29 13.59 -0.11
N ASN A 240 7.76 12.49 0.42
CA ASN A 240 8.56 11.39 0.98
C ASN A 240 9.47 10.75 -0.09
N ILE A 241 9.03 10.68 -1.35
CA ILE A 241 9.85 10.17 -2.46
C ILE A 241 10.96 11.18 -2.78
N ILE A 242 10.60 12.44 -3.03
CA ILE A 242 11.53 13.47 -3.49
C ILE A 242 12.55 13.81 -2.41
N ALA A 243 12.17 13.83 -1.13
CA ALA A 243 13.08 14.09 -0.01
C ALA A 243 14.17 13.02 0.18
N LYS A 244 14.05 11.83 -0.47
CA LYS A 244 15.15 10.86 -0.51
C LYS A 244 16.33 11.32 -1.37
N CYS A 245 16.09 12.21 -2.33
CA CYS A 245 17.14 12.83 -3.13
C CYS A 245 17.86 13.90 -2.28
N PRO A 246 19.20 13.83 -2.11
CA PRO A 246 19.94 14.75 -1.24
C PRO A 246 19.67 16.24 -1.52
N GLU A 247 19.51 16.61 -2.79
CA GLU A 247 19.28 17.98 -3.22
C GLU A 247 17.87 18.53 -2.84
N TYR A 248 16.96 17.66 -2.40
CA TYR A 248 15.63 17.99 -1.86
C TYR A 248 15.42 17.57 -0.41
N ALA A 249 16.45 17.12 0.31
CA ALA A 249 16.30 16.65 1.69
C ALA A 249 15.63 17.70 2.62
N TYR A 250 15.75 18.99 2.29
CA TYR A 250 15.16 20.11 3.02
C TYR A 250 13.62 20.12 3.08
N ILE A 251 12.92 19.39 2.19
CA ILE A 251 11.44 19.33 2.22
C ILE A 251 10.89 18.21 3.10
N LYS A 252 11.74 17.37 3.69
CA LYS A 252 11.35 16.11 4.35
C LYS A 252 10.23 16.29 5.38
N ASP A 253 10.32 17.35 6.18
CA ASP A 253 9.40 17.59 7.29
C ASP A 253 8.29 18.61 6.95
N ARG A 254 8.31 19.15 5.73
CA ARG A 254 7.31 20.13 5.28
C ARG A 254 5.94 19.48 5.12
N GLN A 255 4.89 20.22 5.47
CA GLN A 255 3.52 19.78 5.34
C GLN A 255 2.80 20.56 4.24
N PRO A 256 1.89 19.93 3.48
CA PRO A 256 1.03 20.66 2.57
C PRO A 256 0.09 21.58 3.37
N TYR A 257 -0.35 22.67 2.75
CA TYR A 257 -1.22 23.66 3.37
C TYR A 257 -2.39 24.02 2.46
N VAL A 258 -3.51 24.41 3.06
CA VAL A 258 -4.65 24.95 2.30
C VAL A 258 -4.47 26.45 2.18
N SER A 259 -4.40 26.96 0.95
CA SER A 259 -4.21 28.38 0.70
C SER A 259 -5.50 29.14 1.00
N GLY A 260 -5.41 30.20 1.81
CA GLY A 260 -6.54 31.09 2.05
C GLY A 260 -6.99 31.89 0.81
N LYS A 261 -6.19 31.91 -0.27
CA LYS A 261 -6.51 32.65 -1.50
C LYS A 261 -7.50 31.92 -2.40
N ASP A 262 -7.34 30.60 -2.54
CA ASP A 262 -8.11 29.78 -3.50
C ASP A 262 -8.76 28.54 -2.86
N GLY A 263 -8.54 28.30 -1.56
CA GLY A 263 -9.08 27.15 -0.83
C GLY A 263 -8.50 25.81 -1.26
N ARG A 264 -7.43 25.80 -2.06
CA ARG A 264 -6.83 24.57 -2.60
C ARG A 264 -5.66 24.12 -1.73
N LEU A 265 -5.33 22.83 -1.81
CA LEU A 265 -4.14 22.27 -1.19
C LEU A 265 -2.91 22.54 -2.05
N HIS A 266 -1.88 23.14 -1.46
CA HIS A 266 -0.59 23.46 -2.07
C HIS A 266 0.55 22.83 -1.26
N PHE A 267 1.76 22.82 -1.84
CA PHE A 267 2.99 22.39 -1.18
C PHE A 267 4.10 23.41 -1.45
N ASP A 268 4.91 23.73 -0.43
CA ASP A 268 5.99 24.71 -0.59
C ASP A 268 7.32 24.04 -0.91
N MET A 269 7.85 24.34 -2.10
CA MET A 269 9.14 23.87 -2.61
C MET A 269 10.26 24.93 -2.51
N SER A 270 10.01 26.09 -1.90
CA SER A 270 10.99 27.18 -1.76
C SER A 270 12.17 26.75 -0.89
N LYS A 271 13.42 27.09 -1.23
CA LYS A 271 14.53 26.88 -0.29
C LYS A 271 14.51 28.01 0.72
N GLU A 272 14.51 27.69 2.01
CA GLU A 272 14.80 28.69 3.03
C GLU A 272 16.26 29.13 2.82
N THR A 273 16.44 30.34 2.30
CA THR A 273 17.72 31.02 2.35
C THR A 273 17.99 31.34 3.81
N LYS A 274 18.96 30.63 4.41
CA LYS A 274 19.55 31.03 5.68
C LYS A 274 20.32 32.34 5.51
#